data_AF-A0AAV5XBC6-F1
#
_entry.id   AF-A0AAV5XBC6-F1
#
_cell.length_a   1.000
_cell.length_b   1.000
_cell.length_c   1.000
_cell.angle_alpha   90.00
_cell.angle_beta   90.00
_cell.angle_gamma   90.00
#
_symmetry.space_group_name_H-M   'P 1'
#
loop_
_entity.id
_entity.type
_entity.pdbx_description
1 polymer ?
#
loop_
_entity_poly.entity_id
_entity_poly.type
_entity_poly.pdbx_seq_one_letter_code
_entity_poly.pdbx_strand_id
1 'polypeptide(L)'
;MRGLVVVVALAVACAGCAAADWFRERPGPRSQAAELMAQGDELVRNERPSEARNVYARIVAEPARDAVHARALYSLARLYAGGSGTLRDYRAALGAFERLLTDYPRGEWELDALAWRAALAALLAREADVARLKAELLNAELRAARLKEEAAKLKADIERLKRIDLNLERRQ
;
A
#
# COMPACT_ATOMS: atom_id res chain seq x y z
N MET A 1 -56.34 -36.11 -65.43
CA MET A 1 -55.99 -35.18 -64.35
C MET A 1 -55.26 -35.99 -63.29
N ARG A 2 -53.93 -36.16 -63.34
CA ARG A 2 -52.91 -35.29 -62.72
C ARG A 2 -53.30 -34.83 -61.32
N GLY A 3 -52.61 -35.32 -60.28
CA GLY A 3 -52.69 -34.76 -58.93
C GLY A 3 -52.35 -35.74 -57.82
N LEU A 4 -51.06 -36.06 -57.69
CA LEU A 4 -50.46 -36.77 -56.56
C LEU A 4 -50.08 -35.70 -55.53
N VAL A 5 -50.66 -35.71 -54.32
CA VAL A 5 -50.15 -34.94 -53.17
C VAL A 5 -50.26 -35.77 -51.89
N VAL A 6 -49.07 -36.07 -51.38
CA VAL A 6 -48.71 -36.71 -50.11
C VAL A 6 -48.58 -35.62 -49.04
N VAL A 7 -49.10 -35.82 -47.82
CA VAL A 7 -48.51 -35.34 -46.54
C VAL A 7 -49.07 -36.23 -45.41
N VAL A 8 -48.40 -37.33 -45.04
CA VAL A 8 -47.40 -37.43 -43.94
C VAL A 8 -47.96 -37.03 -42.57
N ALA A 9 -48.19 -38.05 -41.76
CA ALA A 9 -48.48 -37.98 -40.34
C ALA A 9 -47.31 -37.37 -39.55
N LEU A 10 -47.62 -36.57 -38.52
CA LEU A 10 -46.65 -36.15 -37.50
C LEU A 10 -47.23 -36.38 -36.10
N ALA A 11 -47.02 -37.60 -35.60
CA ALA A 11 -47.09 -37.90 -34.18
C ALA A 11 -45.69 -37.66 -33.59
N VAL A 12 -45.52 -36.61 -32.80
CA VAL A 12 -44.30 -36.40 -32.00
C VAL A 12 -44.66 -36.58 -30.53
N ALA A 13 -44.08 -37.66 -30.00
CA ALA A 13 -44.19 -38.12 -28.63
C ALA A 13 -43.28 -37.34 -27.69
N CYS A 14 -43.67 -37.36 -26.41
CA CYS A 14 -42.89 -36.96 -25.25
C CYS A 14 -41.48 -37.57 -25.24
N ALA A 15 -40.45 -36.74 -25.18
CA ALA A 15 -39.15 -37.05 -24.58
C ALA A 15 -38.35 -35.76 -24.39
N GLY A 16 -37.86 -35.50 -23.18
CA GLY A 16 -36.71 -34.60 -23.01
C GLY A 16 -36.79 -33.47 -21.98
N CYS A 17 -37.36 -33.67 -20.78
CA CYS A 17 -36.96 -32.88 -19.60
C CYS A 17 -35.82 -33.60 -18.87
N ALA A 18 -34.67 -33.76 -19.52
CA ALA A 18 -33.44 -34.28 -18.91
C ALA A 18 -32.22 -33.73 -19.65
N ALA A 19 -32.09 -32.40 -19.70
CA ALA A 19 -30.92 -31.73 -20.27
C ALA A 19 -30.63 -30.39 -19.57
N ALA A 20 -30.94 -30.28 -18.27
CA ALA A 20 -30.69 -29.07 -17.49
C ALA A 20 -29.46 -29.16 -16.56
N ASP A 21 -28.66 -30.24 -16.63
CA ASP A 21 -27.44 -30.40 -15.83
C ASP A 21 -26.13 -30.08 -16.59
N TRP A 22 -26.21 -29.62 -17.84
CA TRP A 22 -25.02 -29.37 -18.68
C TRP A 22 -24.23 -28.10 -18.33
N PHE A 23 -24.78 -27.22 -17.49
CA PHE A 23 -24.15 -25.98 -17.05
C PHE A 23 -23.77 -25.94 -15.56
N ARG A 24 -23.73 -27.08 -14.87
CA ARG A 24 -23.03 -27.12 -13.58
C ARG A 24 -21.54 -27.22 -13.89
N GLU A 25 -20.86 -26.08 -13.98
CA GLU A 25 -19.40 -26.00 -13.93
C GLU A 25 -18.93 -26.93 -12.81
N ARG A 26 -18.36 -28.07 -13.18
CA ARG A 26 -17.61 -28.88 -12.24
C ARG A 26 -16.52 -27.95 -11.73
N PRO A 27 -16.41 -27.68 -10.41
CA PRO A 27 -15.28 -26.93 -9.92
C PRO A 27 -14.03 -27.70 -10.37
N GLY A 28 -13.30 -27.12 -11.33
CA GLY A 28 -12.01 -27.64 -11.72
C GLY A 28 -11.10 -27.69 -10.48
N PRO A 29 -10.01 -28.46 -10.51
CA PRO A 29 -8.99 -28.38 -9.48
C PRO A 29 -8.65 -26.90 -9.24
N ARG A 30 -8.71 -26.45 -7.98
CA ARG A 30 -8.39 -25.04 -7.67
C ARG A 30 -6.98 -24.77 -8.19
N SER A 31 -6.80 -23.64 -8.87
CA SER A 31 -5.46 -23.22 -9.27
C SER A 31 -4.61 -23.05 -8.02
N GLN A 32 -3.31 -23.33 -8.10
CA GLN A 32 -2.39 -23.17 -6.97
C GLN A 32 -2.47 -21.75 -6.37
N ALA A 33 -2.66 -20.72 -7.21
CA ALA A 33 -2.87 -19.34 -6.77
C ALA A 33 -4.16 -19.17 -5.95
N ALA A 34 -5.26 -19.82 -6.34
CA ALA A 34 -6.52 -19.77 -5.60
C ALA A 34 -6.42 -20.49 -4.24
N GLU A 35 -5.66 -21.58 -4.16
CA GLU A 35 -5.38 -22.27 -2.90
C GLU A 35 -4.53 -21.42 -1.96
N LEU A 36 -3.47 -20.80 -2.48
CA LEU A 36 -2.65 -19.85 -1.72
C LEU A 36 -3.48 -18.64 -1.27
N MET A 37 -4.37 -18.13 -2.11
CA MET A 37 -5.25 -17.01 -1.73
C MET A 37 -6.14 -17.39 -0.54
N ALA A 38 -6.77 -18.57 -0.59
CA ALA A 38 -7.60 -19.07 0.50
C ALA A 38 -6.79 -19.29 1.79
N GLN A 39 -5.57 -19.81 1.67
CA GLN A 39 -4.65 -19.97 2.80
C GLN A 39 -4.29 -18.61 3.43
N GLY A 40 -3.98 -17.61 2.60
CA GLY A 40 -3.71 -16.25 3.07
C GLY A 40 -4.90 -15.63 3.78
N ASP A 41 -6.12 -15.78 3.23
CA ASP A 41 -7.35 -15.28 3.84
C ASP A 41 -7.59 -15.92 5.22
N GLU A 42 -7.33 -17.21 5.34
CA GLU A 42 -7.45 -17.96 6.59
C GLU A 42 -6.42 -17.50 7.63
N LEU A 43 -5.19 -17.20 7.22
CA LEU A 43 -4.17 -16.65 8.10
C LEU A 43 -4.57 -15.25 8.61
N VAL A 44 -5.21 -14.42 7.78
CA VAL A 44 -5.75 -13.12 8.22
C VAL A 44 -6.85 -13.32 9.26
N ARG A 45 -7.80 -14.24 9.02
CA ARG A 45 -8.88 -14.55 9.98
C ARG A 45 -8.36 -15.04 11.32
N ASN A 46 -7.28 -15.81 11.31
CA ASN A 46 -6.64 -16.33 12.51
C ASN A 46 -5.64 -15.34 13.15
N GLU A 47 -5.74 -14.05 12.83
CA GLU A 47 -4.90 -12.98 13.39
C GLU A 47 -3.38 -13.19 13.17
N ARG A 48 -3.02 -13.85 12.06
CA ARG A 48 -1.62 -14.10 11.64
C ARG A 48 -1.28 -13.29 10.38
N PRO A 49 -1.34 -11.94 10.42
CA PRO A 49 -1.15 -11.09 9.24
C PRO A 49 0.27 -11.18 8.66
N SER A 50 1.27 -11.43 9.50
CA SER A 50 2.67 -11.60 9.07
C SER A 50 2.84 -12.77 8.10
N GLU A 51 2.17 -13.88 8.37
CA GLU A 51 2.24 -15.09 7.56
C GLU A 51 1.35 -14.96 6.33
N ALA A 52 0.14 -14.40 6.49
CA ALA A 52 -0.75 -14.10 5.37
C ALA A 52 -0.03 -13.25 4.31
N ARG A 53 0.72 -12.23 4.74
CA ARG A 53 1.54 -11.39 3.87
C ARG A 53 2.55 -12.20 3.06
N ASN A 54 3.24 -13.16 3.68
CA ASN A 54 4.19 -14.02 2.97
C ASN A 54 3.49 -14.89 1.92
N VAL A 55 2.29 -15.38 2.22
CA VAL A 55 1.48 -16.17 1.28
C VAL A 55 1.04 -15.30 0.10
N TYR A 56 0.50 -14.11 0.33
CA TYR A 56 0.11 -13.19 -0.75
C TYR A 56 1.30 -12.74 -1.59
N ALA A 57 2.45 -12.49 -0.98
CA ALA A 57 3.67 -12.12 -1.70
C ALA A 57 4.09 -13.19 -2.72
N ARG A 58 3.87 -14.48 -2.42
CA ARG A 58 4.15 -15.58 -3.36
C ARG A 58 3.22 -15.53 -4.58
N ILE A 59 1.95 -15.19 -4.40
CA ILE A 59 1.00 -15.05 -5.51
C ILE A 59 1.43 -13.87 -6.40
N VAL A 60 1.78 -12.74 -5.79
CA VAL A 60 2.13 -11.49 -6.47
C VAL A 60 3.49 -11.52 -7.17
N ALA A 61 4.37 -12.43 -6.74
CA ALA A 61 5.68 -12.67 -7.37
C ALA A 61 5.54 -13.31 -8.76
N GLU A 62 4.46 -14.07 -9.00
CA GLU A 62 4.18 -14.63 -10.31
C GLU A 62 3.66 -13.56 -11.28
N PRO A 63 3.95 -13.68 -12.59
CA PRO A 63 3.51 -12.72 -13.61
C PRO A 63 2.03 -12.86 -14.01
N ALA A 64 1.24 -13.68 -13.29
CA ALA A 64 -0.15 -13.99 -13.62
C ALA A 64 -1.05 -12.75 -13.56
N ARG A 65 -1.88 -12.52 -14.60
CA ARG A 65 -2.79 -11.38 -14.70
C ARG A 65 -4.25 -11.78 -14.62
N ASP A 66 -4.61 -12.48 -13.54
CA ASP A 66 -5.99 -12.88 -13.28
C ASP A 66 -6.57 -12.15 -12.06
N ALA A 67 -7.83 -12.43 -11.75
CA ALA A 67 -8.54 -11.84 -10.62
C ALA A 67 -7.93 -12.23 -9.25
N VAL A 68 -7.31 -13.42 -9.15
CA VAL A 68 -6.69 -13.88 -7.91
C VAL A 68 -5.43 -13.07 -7.62
N HIS A 69 -4.62 -12.80 -8.64
CA HIS A 69 -3.44 -11.95 -8.50
C HIS A 69 -3.80 -10.50 -8.13
N ALA A 70 -4.83 -9.93 -8.76
CA ALA A 70 -5.35 -8.62 -8.38
C ALA A 70 -5.83 -8.58 -6.91
N ARG A 71 -6.54 -9.63 -6.46
CA ARG A 71 -6.99 -9.77 -5.07
C ARG A 71 -5.82 -9.88 -4.10
N ALA A 72 -4.80 -10.64 -4.46
CA ALA A 72 -3.60 -10.82 -3.66
C ALA A 72 -2.83 -9.52 -3.54
N LEU A 73 -2.67 -8.75 -4.63
CA LEU A 73 -2.08 -7.40 -4.61
C LEU A 73 -2.83 -6.47 -3.65
N TYR A 74 -4.15 -6.40 -3.77
CA TYR A 74 -4.98 -5.56 -2.91
C TYR A 74 -4.86 -5.98 -1.43
N SER A 75 -4.96 -7.27 -1.14
CA SER A 75 -4.88 -7.80 0.23
C SER A 75 -3.50 -7.57 0.84
N LEU A 76 -2.45 -7.77 0.05
CA LEU A 76 -1.06 -7.50 0.44
C LEU A 76 -0.84 -6.02 0.75
N ALA A 77 -1.33 -5.13 -0.11
CA ALA A 77 -1.23 -3.68 0.08
C ALA A 77 -1.91 -3.22 1.39
N ARG A 78 -3.10 -3.77 1.68
CA ARG A 78 -3.81 -3.51 2.95
C ARG A 78 -3.05 -4.00 4.18
N LEU A 79 -2.40 -5.16 4.12
CA LEU A 79 -1.58 -5.65 5.21
C LEU A 79 -0.36 -4.74 5.47
N TYR A 80 0.26 -4.22 4.41
CA TYR A 80 1.33 -3.24 4.54
C TYR A 80 0.85 -1.92 5.17
N ALA A 81 -0.34 -1.43 4.78
CA ALA A 81 -0.89 -0.17 5.30
C ALA A 81 -1.39 -0.30 6.75
N GLY A 82 -2.07 -1.41 7.07
CA GLY A 82 -2.74 -1.64 8.35
C GLY A 82 -1.89 -2.32 9.43
N GLY A 83 -0.69 -2.81 9.09
CA GLY A 83 0.17 -3.51 10.03
C GLY A 83 0.58 -2.68 11.25
N SER A 84 0.89 -3.33 12.36
CA SER A 84 1.51 -2.73 13.54
C SER A 84 3.02 -2.93 13.54
N GLY A 85 3.77 -1.96 14.08
CA GLY A 85 5.24 -2.06 14.20
C GLY A 85 5.91 -2.28 12.84
N THR A 86 6.74 -3.31 12.74
CA THR A 86 7.52 -3.67 11.53
C THR A 86 6.66 -4.21 10.39
N LEU A 87 5.37 -4.50 10.64
CA LEU A 87 4.45 -4.91 9.58
C LEU A 87 3.97 -3.73 8.75
N ARG A 88 4.05 -2.53 9.32
CA ARG A 88 3.61 -1.30 8.67
C ARG A 88 4.69 -0.81 7.71
N ASP A 89 4.36 -0.76 6.43
CA ASP A 89 5.23 -0.23 5.40
C ASP A 89 4.39 0.53 4.37
N TYR A 90 4.25 1.83 4.57
CA TYR A 90 3.44 2.67 3.69
C TYR A 90 4.01 2.78 2.27
N ARG A 91 5.32 2.62 2.09
CA ARG A 91 5.94 2.65 0.76
C ARG A 91 5.63 1.37 0.00
N ALA A 92 5.76 0.21 0.65
CA ALA A 92 5.37 -1.06 0.06
C ALA A 92 3.87 -1.12 -0.25
N ALA A 93 3.03 -0.57 0.64
CA ALA A 93 1.59 -0.44 0.40
C ALA A 93 1.30 0.40 -0.85
N LEU A 94 1.91 1.60 -0.94
CA LEU A 94 1.72 2.51 -2.07
C LEU A 94 2.12 1.84 -3.39
N GLY A 95 3.30 1.22 -3.44
CA GLY A 95 3.78 0.52 -4.65
C GLY A 95 2.88 -0.65 -5.06
N ALA A 96 2.31 -1.38 -4.10
CA ALA A 96 1.36 -2.46 -4.40
C ALA A 96 0.03 -1.93 -4.97
N PHE A 97 -0.50 -0.82 -4.45
CA PHE A 97 -1.69 -0.17 -5.02
C PHE A 97 -1.42 0.44 -6.40
N GLU A 98 -0.25 1.04 -6.62
CA GLU A 98 0.14 1.56 -7.94
C GLU A 98 0.26 0.44 -8.98
N ARG A 99 0.86 -0.68 -8.59
CA ARG A 99 0.92 -1.87 -9.44
C ARG A 99 -0.48 -2.41 -9.75
N LEU A 100 -1.36 -2.49 -8.74
CA LEU A 100 -2.75 -2.92 -8.92
C LEU A 100 -3.49 -2.03 -9.94
N LEU A 101 -3.36 -0.72 -9.85
CA LEU A 101 -3.98 0.23 -10.79
C LEU A 101 -3.38 0.15 -12.20
N THR A 102 -2.09 -0.20 -12.31
CA THR A 102 -1.39 -0.32 -13.59
C THR A 102 -1.74 -1.63 -14.31
N ASP A 103 -1.70 -2.75 -13.58
CA ASP A 103 -1.97 -4.08 -14.12
C ASP A 103 -3.47 -4.35 -14.29
N TYR A 104 -4.33 -3.69 -13.48
CA TYR A 104 -5.78 -3.90 -13.43
C TYR A 104 -6.59 -2.58 -13.38
N PRO A 105 -6.50 -1.74 -14.42
CA PRO A 105 -7.04 -0.37 -14.40
C PRO A 105 -8.57 -0.25 -14.36
N ARG A 106 -9.31 -1.36 -14.47
CA ARG A 106 -10.78 -1.42 -14.37
C ARG A 106 -11.24 -2.63 -13.54
N GLY A 107 -10.45 -2.99 -12.52
CA GLY A 107 -10.72 -4.11 -11.63
C GLY A 107 -11.69 -3.76 -10.51
N GLU A 108 -12.12 -4.79 -9.76
CA GLU A 108 -13.02 -4.67 -8.61
C GLU A 108 -12.57 -3.61 -7.58
N TRP A 109 -11.25 -3.46 -7.41
CA TRP A 109 -10.65 -2.58 -6.40
C TRP A 109 -10.15 -1.24 -6.94
N GLU A 110 -10.47 -0.85 -8.18
CA GLU A 110 -9.92 0.38 -8.81
C GLU A 110 -10.16 1.62 -7.93
N LEU A 111 -11.42 1.88 -7.56
CA LEU A 111 -11.79 3.07 -6.80
C LEU A 111 -11.14 3.10 -5.41
N ASP A 112 -11.09 1.96 -4.73
CA ASP A 112 -10.49 1.88 -3.41
C ASP A 112 -8.96 2.02 -3.50
N ALA A 113 -8.32 1.39 -4.48
CA ALA A 113 -6.88 1.52 -4.73
C ALA A 113 -6.48 2.96 -5.08
N LEU A 114 -7.31 3.71 -5.82
CA LEU A 114 -7.10 5.14 -6.07
C LEU A 114 -7.14 5.95 -4.77
N ALA A 115 -8.11 5.69 -3.90
CA ALA A 115 -8.25 6.36 -2.61
C ALA A 115 -7.06 6.05 -1.70
N TRP A 116 -6.67 4.78 -1.60
CA TRP A 116 -5.49 4.35 -0.84
C TRP A 116 -4.20 4.98 -1.36
N ARG A 117 -3.99 4.98 -2.68
CA ARG A 117 -2.82 5.60 -3.30
C ARG A 117 -2.72 7.08 -2.93
N ALA A 118 -3.82 7.83 -3.05
CA ALA A 118 -3.85 9.24 -2.70
C ALA A 118 -3.55 9.48 -1.20
N ALA A 119 -4.18 8.70 -0.33
CA ALA A 119 -3.99 8.81 1.12
C ALA A 119 -2.56 8.47 1.54
N LEU A 120 -1.99 7.38 1.02
CA LEU A 120 -0.64 6.93 1.33
C LEU A 120 0.43 7.90 0.79
N ALA A 121 0.25 8.42 -0.43
CA ALA A 121 1.15 9.42 -0.99
C ALA A 121 1.16 10.70 -0.14
N ALA A 122 -0.02 11.18 0.27
CA ALA A 122 -0.14 12.33 1.16
C ALA A 122 0.52 12.07 2.53
N LEU A 123 0.30 10.89 3.12
CA LEU A 123 0.89 10.51 4.40
C LEU A 123 2.42 10.49 4.33
N LEU A 124 2.99 9.83 3.32
CA LEU A 124 4.44 9.75 3.12
C LEU A 124 5.08 11.13 2.92
N ALA A 125 4.42 12.02 2.18
CA ALA A 125 4.88 13.40 2.04
C ALA A 125 4.92 14.13 3.38
N ARG A 126 3.89 13.95 4.22
CA ARG A 126 3.86 14.54 5.58
C ARG A 126 4.93 13.96 6.50
N GLU A 127 5.18 12.66 6.45
CA GLU A 127 6.27 12.04 7.22
C GLU A 127 7.64 12.61 6.83
N ALA A 128 7.87 12.82 5.53
CA ALA A 128 9.08 13.45 5.03
C ALA A 128 9.21 14.92 5.46
N ASP A 129 8.13 15.70 5.40
CA ASP A 129 8.11 17.08 5.88
C ASP A 129 8.43 17.16 7.39
N VAL A 130 7.84 16.29 8.21
CA VAL A 130 8.11 16.24 9.65
C VAL A 130 9.57 15.90 9.92
N ALA A 131 10.14 14.94 9.18
CA ALA A 131 11.56 14.60 9.31
C ALA A 131 12.47 15.79 8.94
N ARG A 132 12.16 16.50 7.85
CA ARG A 132 12.89 17.71 7.44
C ARG A 132 12.82 18.79 8.51
N LEU A 133 11.62 19.13 8.98
CA LEU A 133 11.42 20.19 9.97
C LEU A 133 12.13 19.87 11.30
N LYS A 134 12.16 18.60 11.72
CA LYS A 134 12.94 18.19 12.90
C LYS A 134 14.43 18.42 12.72
N ALA A 135 14.98 18.13 11.55
CA ALA A 135 16.39 18.37 11.26
C ALA A 135 16.72 19.87 11.22
N GLU A 136 15.83 20.68 10.64
CA GLU A 136 15.96 22.15 10.64
C GLU A 136 15.90 22.73 12.06
N LEU A 137 14.98 22.25 12.90
CA LEU A 137 14.86 22.65 14.29
C LEU A 137 16.15 22.35 15.07
N LEU A 138 16.67 21.12 14.97
CA LEU A 138 17.93 20.74 15.62
C LEU A 138 19.10 21.63 15.19
N ASN A 139 19.19 21.93 13.89
CA ASN A 139 20.22 22.83 13.37
C ASN A 139 20.07 24.26 13.89
N ALA A 140 18.83 24.76 14.01
CA ALA A 140 18.55 26.07 14.56
C ALA A 140 18.91 26.16 16.06
N GLU A 141 18.62 25.11 16.83
CA GLU A 141 18.99 25.01 18.24
C GLU A 141 20.52 25.02 18.43
N LEU A 142 21.26 24.28 17.61
CA LEU A 142 22.72 24.29 17.62
C LEU A 142 23.29 25.67 17.28
N ARG A 143 22.72 26.36 16.28
CA ARG A 143 23.12 27.74 15.94
C ARG A 143 22.84 28.70 17.09
N ALA A 144 21.67 28.59 17.72
CA ALA A 144 21.31 29.41 18.87
C ALA A 144 22.26 29.17 20.05
N ALA A 145 22.68 27.94 20.30
CA ALA A 145 23.66 27.61 21.34
C ALA A 145 25.03 28.26 21.06
N ARG A 146 25.52 28.18 19.81
CA ARG A 146 26.78 28.82 19.41
C ARG A 146 26.74 30.33 19.57
N LEU A 147 25.67 30.98 19.09
CA LEU A 147 25.52 32.42 19.22
C LEU A 147 25.46 32.86 20.69
N LYS A 148 24.84 32.06 21.57
CA LYS A 148 24.86 32.33 23.03
C LYS A 148 26.27 32.24 23.61
N GLU A 149 27.06 31.27 23.19
CA GLU A 149 28.45 31.13 23.63
C GLU A 149 29.32 32.30 23.13
N GLU A 150 29.20 32.68 21.87
CA GLU A 150 29.90 33.83 21.29
C GLU A 150 29.52 35.13 21.99
N ALA A 151 28.22 35.35 22.24
CA ALA A 151 27.74 36.51 22.99
C ALA A 151 28.31 36.56 24.42
N ALA A 152 28.42 35.41 25.09
CA ALA A 152 29.02 35.33 26.42
C ALA A 152 30.52 35.67 26.40
N LYS A 153 31.26 35.18 25.40
CA LYS A 153 32.69 35.51 25.21
C LYS A 153 32.89 37.00 24.94
N LEU A 154 32.14 37.57 24.01
CA LEU A 154 32.22 39.00 23.69
C LEU A 154 31.88 39.86 24.91
N LYS A 155 30.90 39.45 25.73
CA LYS A 155 30.59 40.15 26.98
C LYS A 155 31.77 40.13 27.95
N ALA A 156 32.43 38.99 28.13
CA ALA A 156 33.60 38.87 28.99
C ALA A 156 34.79 39.72 28.47
N ASP A 157 35.00 39.76 27.15
CA ASP A 157 36.03 40.57 26.53
C ASP A 157 35.78 42.07 26.72
N ILE A 158 34.53 42.52 26.56
CA ILE A 158 34.12 43.91 26.85
C ILE A 158 34.41 44.26 28.32
N GLU A 159 34.05 43.38 29.26
CA GLU A 159 34.34 43.59 30.69
C GLU A 159 35.84 43.61 31.01
N ARG A 160 36.64 42.85 30.26
CA ARG A 160 38.10 42.88 30.37
C ARG A 160 38.66 44.21 29.87
N LEU A 161 38.23 44.68 28.71
CA LEU A 161 38.67 45.95 28.13
C LEU A 161 38.34 47.13 29.05
N LYS A 162 37.10 47.19 29.56
CA LYS A 162 36.69 48.22 30.54
C LYS A 162 37.60 48.27 31.78
N ARG A 163 38.03 47.11 32.28
CA ARG A 163 38.96 47.03 33.42
C ARG A 163 40.37 47.52 33.06
N ILE A 164 40.83 47.26 31.84
CA ILE A 164 42.12 47.75 31.35
C ILE A 164 42.08 49.28 31.26
N ASP A 165 41.03 49.84 30.65
CA ASP A 165 40.87 51.29 30.50
C ASP A 165 40.87 52.00 31.86
N LEU A 166 40.07 51.53 32.83
CA LEU A 166 40.05 52.06 34.20
C LEU A 166 41.40 51.98 34.93
N ASN A 167 42.25 51.01 34.58
CA ASN A 167 43.59 50.90 35.16
C ASN A 167 44.58 51.85 34.50
N LEU A 168 44.41 52.14 33.22
CA LEU A 168 45.22 53.12 32.49
C LEU A 168 44.89 54.53 32.97
N GLU A 169 43.61 54.88 33.12
CA GLU A 169 43.17 56.17 33.66
C GLU A 169 43.72 56.42 35.07
N ARG A 170 43.77 55.41 35.94
CA ARG A 170 44.32 55.53 37.30
C ARG A 170 45.85 55.69 37.35
N ARG A 171 46.55 55.43 36.24
CA ARG A 171 48.03 55.52 36.15
C ARG A 171 48.50 56.84 35.51
N GLN A 172 47.58 57.65 34.99
CA GLN A 172 47.83 59.00 34.49
C GLN A 172 47.52 60.03 35.59
#